data_AF-A0A191TKU5-F1
#
_entry.id   AF-A0A191TKU5-F1
#
_cell.length_a   1.000
_cell.length_b   1.000
_cell.length_c   1.000
_cell.angle_alpha   90.00
_cell.angle_beta   90.00
_cell.angle_gamma   90.00
#
_symmetry.space_group_name_H-M   'P 1'
#
loop_
_entity.id
_entity.type
_entity.pdbx_description
1 polymer ?
#
loop_
_entity_poly.entity_id
_entity_poly.type
_entity_poly.pdbx_seq_one_letter_code
_entity_poly.pdbx_strand_id
1 'polypeptide(L)'
;MEDLKNNTLYKFLWLPDEQEVVRLMKTEEKASSIDIEIIIENLKKHINISTWYKEYAFLYHEWLNNDINTIYDIYEDINESMISAIKKVNKELIRYQMLLFYWFDIDRTLNENWIWKEDPFSHNKLFLLDASYKEINRKVSLENFIVFPATSTEF
;
A
#
# COMPACT_ATOMS: atom_id res chain seq x y z
N MET A 1 9.49 -6.03 15.08
CA MET A 1 9.21 -4.87 15.98
C MET A 1 10.34 -3.86 15.94
N GLU A 2 11.59 -4.32 15.98
CA GLU A 2 12.78 -3.47 15.83
C GLU A 2 12.90 -2.88 14.42
N ASP A 3 12.54 -3.66 13.40
CA ASP A 3 12.51 -3.20 12.01
C ASP A 3 11.58 -1.98 11.80
N LEU A 4 10.43 -1.89 12.47
CA LEU A 4 9.55 -0.73 12.33
C LEU A 4 10.09 0.54 12.99
N LYS A 5 10.84 0.40 14.10
CA LYS A 5 11.34 1.56 14.85
C LYS A 5 12.54 2.21 14.19
N ASN A 6 13.31 1.43 13.45
CA ASN A 6 14.56 1.87 12.84
C ASN A 6 14.41 2.20 11.34
N ASN A 7 13.24 1.97 10.74
CA ASN A 7 12.99 2.24 9.33
C ASN A 7 11.97 3.38 9.14
N THR A 8 12.20 4.17 8.10
CA THR A 8 11.19 5.09 7.58
C THR A 8 10.15 4.30 6.81
N LEU A 9 8.87 4.46 7.18
CA LEU A 9 7.76 3.75 6.57
C LEU A 9 7.14 4.58 5.44
N TYR A 10 7.18 4.03 4.23
CA TYR A 10 6.57 4.57 3.03
C TYR A 10 5.38 3.73 2.64
N LYS A 11 4.41 4.35 1.97
CA LYS A 11 3.36 3.64 1.25
C LYS A 11 3.43 3.94 -0.23
N PHE A 12 3.14 2.92 -1.02
CA PHE A 12 2.84 2.99 -2.44
C PHE A 12 1.32 2.89 -2.59
N LEU A 13 0.71 3.91 -3.17
CA LEU A 13 -0.70 3.85 -3.57
C LEU A 13 -0.80 4.16 -5.07
N TRP A 14 -1.98 4.06 -5.66
CA TRP A 14 -2.22 4.59 -7.00
C TRP A 14 -3.17 5.78 -6.89
N LEU A 15 -2.90 6.84 -7.64
CA LEU A 15 -3.78 8.00 -7.78
C LEU A 15 -3.95 8.30 -9.28
N PRO A 16 -5.19 8.50 -9.77
CA PRO A 16 -5.48 8.70 -11.19
C PRO A 16 -4.65 9.81 -11.87
N ASP A 17 -4.33 10.85 -11.10
CA ASP A 17 -3.65 12.06 -11.62
C ASP A 17 -2.18 12.18 -11.17
N GLU A 18 -1.66 11.26 -10.36
CA GLU A 18 -0.27 11.30 -9.88
C GLU A 18 0.56 10.17 -10.52
N GLN A 19 1.62 10.54 -11.24
CA GLN A 19 2.58 9.57 -11.79
C GLN A 19 3.52 8.98 -10.72
N GLU A 20 3.67 9.66 -9.58
CA GLU A 20 4.55 9.26 -8.49
C GLU A 20 3.80 9.26 -7.17
N VAL A 21 3.73 8.10 -6.51
CA VAL A 21 2.76 7.90 -5.45
C VAL A 21 3.36 7.21 -4.22
N VAL A 22 4.60 7.58 -3.92
CA VAL A 22 5.29 7.17 -2.70
C VAL A 22 5.14 8.27 -1.65
N ARG A 23 4.52 7.94 -0.52
CA ARG A 23 4.27 8.89 0.57
C ARG A 23 4.77 8.36 1.90
N LEU A 24 5.17 9.27 2.78
CA LEU A 24 5.52 8.94 4.15
C LEU A 24 4.25 8.56 4.92
N MET A 25 4.19 7.35 5.49
CA MET A 25 3.01 6.89 6.25
C MET A 25 2.75 7.73 7.50
N LYS A 26 3.80 8.36 8.04
CA LYS A 26 3.71 9.17 9.25
C LYS A 26 3.03 10.51 9.00
N THR A 27 3.32 11.17 7.88
CA THR A 27 2.92 12.57 7.62
C THR A 27 1.97 12.72 6.43
N GLU A 28 1.86 11.73 5.54
CA GLU A 28 1.22 11.80 4.20
C GLU A 28 1.93 12.69 3.18
N GLU A 29 3.07 13.27 3.56
CA GLU A 29 3.90 14.05 2.65
C GLU A 29 4.48 13.15 1.56
N LYS A 30 4.69 13.75 0.37
CA LYS A 30 5.40 13.09 -0.72
C LYS A 30 6.82 12.74 -0.25
N ALA A 31 7.27 11.54 -0.58
CA ALA A 31 8.65 11.15 -0.33
C ALA A 31 9.64 12.09 -1.06
N SER A 32 10.86 12.20 -0.55
CA SER A 32 11.89 12.99 -1.23
C SER A 32 12.22 12.39 -2.60
N SER A 33 12.70 13.19 -3.55
CA SER A 33 13.05 12.69 -4.89
C SER A 33 14.08 11.55 -4.84
N ILE A 34 15.02 11.61 -3.88
CA ILE A 34 16.05 10.57 -3.66
C ILE A 34 15.41 9.26 -3.17
N ASP A 35 14.50 9.34 -2.19
CA ASP A 35 13.82 8.14 -1.68
C ASP A 35 12.94 7.50 -2.76
N ILE A 36 12.26 8.32 -3.56
CA ILE A 36 11.46 7.87 -4.69
C ILE A 36 12.35 7.13 -5.69
N GLU A 37 13.49 7.71 -6.07
CA GLU A 37 14.44 7.07 -7.00
C GLU A 37 14.89 5.70 -6.47
N ILE A 38 15.35 5.64 -5.21
CA ILE A 38 15.76 4.38 -4.57
C ILE A 38 14.61 3.36 -4.59
N ILE A 39 13.42 3.76 -4.15
CA ILE A 39 12.26 2.85 -4.07
C ILE A 39 11.88 2.33 -5.45
N ILE A 40 11.75 3.22 -6.43
CA ILE A 40 11.32 2.88 -7.79
C ILE A 40 12.36 2.04 -8.51
N GLU A 41 13.65 2.32 -8.37
CA GLU A 41 14.73 1.50 -8.95
C GLU A 41 14.73 0.07 -8.41
N ASN A 42 14.53 -0.10 -7.10
CA ASN A 42 14.45 -1.45 -6.52
C ASN A 42 13.15 -2.15 -6.92
N LEU A 43 12.03 -1.43 -7.00
CA LEU A 43 10.73 -1.99 -7.41
C LEU A 43 10.73 -2.47 -8.87
N LYS A 44 11.37 -1.73 -9.78
CA LYS A 44 11.52 -2.10 -11.21
C LYS A 44 12.21 -3.45 -11.44
N LYS A 45 12.97 -3.96 -10.48
CA LYS A 45 13.62 -5.29 -10.57
C LYS A 45 12.63 -6.44 -10.42
N HIS A 46 11.50 -6.19 -9.77
CA HIS A 46 10.53 -7.21 -9.37
C HIS A 46 9.17 -7.07 -10.05
N ILE A 47 8.88 -5.91 -10.63
CA ILE A 47 7.64 -5.66 -11.37
C ILE A 47 7.84 -4.61 -12.48
N ASN A 48 7.16 -4.78 -13.62
CA ASN A 48 7.09 -3.75 -14.65
C ASN A 48 6.08 -2.67 -14.23
N ILE A 49 6.54 -1.66 -13.50
CA ILE A 49 5.71 -0.57 -12.96
C ILE A 49 4.89 0.12 -14.05
N SER A 50 5.44 0.31 -15.26
CA SER A 50 4.70 0.96 -16.35
C SER A 50 3.52 0.12 -16.84
N THR A 51 3.68 -1.21 -16.87
CA THR A 51 2.61 -2.13 -17.25
C THR A 51 1.56 -2.20 -16.15
N TRP A 52 2.00 -2.40 -14.90
CA TRP A 52 1.13 -2.39 -13.73
C TRP A 52 0.29 -1.12 -13.64
N TYR A 53 0.90 0.06 -13.86
CA TYR A 53 0.19 1.33 -13.83
C TYR A 53 -0.91 1.41 -14.90
N LYS A 54 -0.63 0.97 -16.13
CA LYS A 54 -1.61 0.97 -17.23
C LYS A 54 -2.77 0.02 -16.96
N GLU A 55 -2.47 -1.16 -16.43
CA GLU A 55 -3.49 -2.16 -16.07
C GLU A 55 -4.35 -1.67 -14.91
N TYR A 56 -3.74 -1.12 -13.86
CA TYR A 56 -4.48 -0.54 -12.73
C TYR A 56 -5.38 0.61 -13.18
N ALA A 57 -4.86 1.52 -14.02
CA ALA A 57 -5.64 2.63 -14.58
C ALA A 57 -6.82 2.14 -15.43
N PHE A 58 -6.62 1.10 -16.24
CA PHE A 58 -7.70 0.47 -17.00
C PHE A 58 -8.78 -0.08 -16.07
N LEU A 59 -8.40 -0.89 -15.06
CA LEU A 59 -9.35 -1.46 -14.11
C LEU A 59 -10.08 -0.38 -13.30
N TYR A 60 -9.41 0.73 -12.99
CA TYR A 60 -10.06 1.89 -12.35
C TYR A 60 -11.13 2.52 -13.23
N HIS A 61 -10.86 2.68 -14.53
CA HIS A 61 -11.87 3.15 -15.47
C HIS A 61 -13.02 2.15 -15.67
N GLU A 62 -12.73 0.85 -15.65
CA GLU A 62 -13.77 -0.20 -15.68
C GLU A 62 -14.65 -0.15 -14.42
N TRP A 63 -14.08 0.07 -13.24
CA TRP A 63 -14.85 0.31 -12.03
C TRP A 63 -15.76 1.54 -12.18
N LEU A 64 -15.22 2.68 -12.61
CA LEU A 64 -16.00 3.92 -12.76
C LEU A 64 -17.15 3.82 -13.78
N ASN A 65 -16.97 3.06 -14.86
CA ASN A 65 -17.91 3.04 -15.98
C ASN A 65 -18.87 1.83 -15.93
N ASN A 66 -18.42 0.70 -15.38
CA ASN A 66 -19.10 -0.59 -15.47
C ASN A 66 -19.34 -1.25 -14.09
N ASP A 67 -19.02 -0.57 -12.98
CA ASP A 67 -19.11 -1.07 -11.60
C ASP A 67 -18.34 -2.39 -11.37
N ILE A 68 -17.24 -2.59 -12.11
CA ILE A 68 -16.37 -3.75 -11.98
C ILE A 68 -15.42 -3.55 -10.79
N ASN A 69 -15.66 -4.29 -9.70
CA ASN A 69 -14.95 -4.12 -8.42
C ASN A 69 -13.54 -4.76 -8.36
N THR A 70 -12.97 -5.16 -9.48
CA THR A 70 -11.65 -5.83 -9.56
C THR A 70 -10.54 -5.05 -8.86
N ILE A 71 -10.50 -3.71 -8.96
CA ILE A 71 -9.46 -2.92 -8.26
C ILE A 71 -9.50 -3.06 -6.73
N TYR A 72 -10.70 -3.36 -6.19
CA TYR A 72 -10.98 -3.47 -4.75
C TYR A 72 -10.99 -4.91 -4.25
N ASP A 73 -10.64 -5.88 -5.10
CA ASP A 73 -10.37 -7.24 -4.68
C ASP A 73 -8.85 -7.43 -4.49
N ILE A 74 -8.45 -7.71 -3.25
CA ILE A 74 -7.04 -7.84 -2.88
C ILE A 74 -6.36 -9.08 -3.49
N TYR A 75 -7.16 -10.08 -3.88
CA TYR A 75 -6.70 -11.31 -4.50
C TYR A 75 -6.60 -11.21 -6.02
N GLU A 76 -6.96 -10.06 -6.60
CA GLU A 76 -6.78 -9.84 -8.02
C GLU A 76 -5.30 -9.74 -8.39
N ASP A 77 -4.95 -10.28 -9.56
CA ASP A 77 -3.56 -10.40 -10.03
C ASP A 77 -2.81 -9.07 -9.99
N ILE A 78 -3.50 -7.96 -10.26
CA ILE A 78 -2.92 -6.61 -10.20
C ILE A 78 -2.46 -6.25 -8.78
N ASN A 79 -3.24 -6.58 -7.76
CA ASN A 79 -2.93 -6.28 -6.36
C ASN A 79 -1.90 -7.26 -5.82
N GLU A 80 -2.08 -8.57 -6.07
CA GLU A 80 -1.14 -9.60 -5.63
C GLU A 80 0.26 -9.42 -6.23
N SER A 81 0.35 -9.03 -7.51
CA SER A 81 1.65 -8.80 -8.17
C SER A 81 2.43 -7.66 -7.51
N MET A 82 1.77 -6.57 -7.13
CA MET A 82 2.40 -5.46 -6.41
C MET A 82 2.81 -5.85 -5.00
N ILE A 83 1.92 -6.53 -4.25
CA ILE A 83 2.22 -7.03 -2.90
C ILE A 83 3.44 -7.97 -2.93
N SER A 84 3.48 -8.89 -3.88
CA SER A 84 4.60 -9.82 -4.08
C SER A 84 5.90 -9.08 -4.42
N ALA A 85 5.84 -8.05 -5.27
CA ALA A 85 7.00 -7.21 -5.59
C ALA A 85 7.50 -6.45 -4.35
N ILE A 86 6.61 -5.82 -3.58
CA ILE A 86 6.94 -5.09 -2.36
C ILE A 86 7.61 -6.00 -1.31
N LYS A 87 7.12 -7.22 -1.12
CA LYS A 87 7.76 -8.21 -0.22
C LYS A 87 9.21 -8.51 -0.61
N LYS A 88 9.51 -8.54 -1.91
CA LYS A 88 10.89 -8.74 -2.41
C LYS A 88 11.72 -7.48 -2.23
N VAL A 89 11.17 -6.32 -2.59
CA VAL A 89 11.82 -5.00 -2.48
C VAL A 89 12.21 -4.67 -1.05
N ASN A 90 11.38 -4.97 -0.05
CA ASN A 90 11.70 -4.67 1.35
C ASN A 90 12.95 -5.39 1.87
N LYS A 91 13.33 -6.53 1.28
CA LYS A 91 14.61 -7.19 1.57
C LYS A 91 15.80 -6.36 1.11
N GLU A 92 15.63 -5.54 0.07
CA GLU A 92 16.66 -4.65 -0.47
C GLU A 92 16.62 -3.27 0.18
N LEU A 93 15.43 -2.78 0.56
CA LEU A 93 15.24 -1.44 1.15
C LEU A 93 15.73 -1.33 2.59
N ILE A 94 15.80 -2.45 3.32
CA ILE A 94 16.22 -2.44 4.73
C ILE A 94 17.63 -1.87 4.95
N ARG A 95 18.54 -1.98 3.95
CA ARG A 95 19.89 -1.39 4.01
C ARG A 95 19.88 0.15 3.96
N TYR A 96 18.80 0.74 3.47
CA TYR A 96 18.56 2.18 3.43
C TYR A 96 17.71 2.65 4.61
N GLN A 97 17.38 1.76 5.56
CA GLN A 97 16.44 2.05 6.65
C GLN A 97 15.05 2.46 6.11
N MET A 98 14.58 1.78 5.07
CA MET A 98 13.28 2.03 4.44
C MET A 98 12.43 0.76 4.43
N LEU A 99 11.13 0.93 4.65
CA LEU A 99 10.12 -0.10 4.37
C LEU A 99 9.00 0.50 3.54
N LEU A 100 8.60 -0.23 2.50
CA LEU A 100 7.51 0.13 1.61
C LEU A 100 6.29 -0.75 1.90
N PHE A 101 5.12 -0.13 1.98
CA PHE A 101 3.84 -0.80 2.16
C PHE A 101 2.95 -0.55 0.95
N TYR A 102 2.16 -1.55 0.55
CA TYR A 102 1.07 -1.36 -0.40
C TYR A 102 -0.14 -0.77 0.32
N TRP A 103 -0.64 0.37 -0.13
CA TRP A 103 -1.89 0.91 0.39
C TRP A 103 -3.05 0.30 -0.36
N PHE A 104 -3.91 -0.41 0.36
CA PHE A 104 -5.05 -1.09 -0.20
C PHE A 104 -6.31 -0.76 0.60
N ASP A 105 -7.36 -0.34 -0.10
CA ASP A 105 -8.68 -0.12 0.46
C ASP A 105 -9.73 -0.92 -0.32
N ILE A 106 -10.94 -0.90 0.19
CA ILE A 106 -12.13 -1.49 -0.42
C ILE A 106 -13.01 -0.41 -1.04
N ASP A 107 -14.01 -0.83 -1.82
CA ASP A 107 -15.08 0.07 -2.24
C ASP A 107 -15.97 0.44 -1.03
N ARG A 108 -15.72 1.63 -0.48
CA ARG A 108 -16.48 2.17 0.65
C ARG A 108 -17.87 2.67 0.27
N THR A 109 -18.17 2.83 -1.03
CA THR A 109 -19.53 3.17 -1.47
C THR A 109 -20.48 2.00 -1.23
N LEU A 110 -19.96 0.77 -1.30
CA LEU A 110 -20.70 -0.46 -1.05
C LEU A 110 -20.59 -0.93 0.41
N ASN A 111 -19.50 -0.58 1.09
CA ASN A 111 -19.18 -1.08 2.43
C ASN A 111 -18.66 0.03 3.35
N GLU A 112 -19.48 1.05 3.60
CA GLU A 112 -19.13 2.23 4.41
C GLU A 112 -18.57 1.90 5.82
N ASN A 113 -19.07 0.82 6.43
CA ASN A 113 -18.75 0.44 7.81
C ASN A 113 -17.73 -0.71 7.90
N TRP A 114 -17.09 -1.09 6.79
CA TRP A 114 -16.14 -2.18 6.80
C TRP A 114 -14.84 -1.81 7.53
N ILE A 115 -14.37 -2.75 8.33
CA ILE A 115 -13.19 -2.63 9.17
C ILE A 115 -12.31 -3.84 8.94
N TRP A 116 -11.08 -3.60 8.51
CA TRP A 116 -10.03 -4.60 8.48
C TRP A 116 -9.64 -5.02 9.90
N LYS A 117 -9.83 -6.31 10.23
CA LYS A 117 -9.49 -6.91 11.53
C LYS A 117 -8.24 -7.78 11.47
N GLU A 118 -8.03 -8.42 10.33
CA GLU A 118 -6.94 -9.36 10.06
C GLU A 118 -6.35 -9.12 8.67
N ASP A 119 -5.15 -9.63 8.47
CA ASP A 119 -4.54 -9.73 7.15
C ASP A 119 -5.32 -10.78 6.31
N PRO A 120 -5.73 -10.46 5.07
CA PRO A 120 -6.55 -11.37 4.26
C PRO A 120 -5.80 -12.64 3.80
N PHE A 121 -4.48 -12.60 3.68
CA PHE A 121 -3.66 -13.74 3.24
C PHE A 121 -3.24 -14.65 4.39
N SER A 122 -2.86 -14.07 5.54
CA SER A 122 -2.35 -14.86 6.67
C SER A 122 -3.33 -15.04 7.83
N HIS A 123 -4.48 -14.33 7.80
CA HIS A 123 -5.47 -14.29 8.88
C HIS A 123 -4.90 -13.86 10.24
N ASN A 124 -3.68 -13.33 10.25
CA ASN A 124 -3.04 -12.81 11.44
C ASN A 124 -3.64 -11.45 11.78
N LYS A 125 -3.73 -11.13 13.08
CA LYS A 125 -4.19 -9.83 13.55
C LYS A 125 -3.29 -8.71 13.01
N LEU A 126 -3.91 -7.65 12.52
CA LEU A 126 -3.19 -6.47 12.03
C LEU A 126 -2.41 -5.79 13.17
N PHE A 127 -1.24 -5.31 12.84
CA PHE A 127 -0.43 -4.50 13.73
C PHE A 127 -0.95 -3.05 13.72
N LEU A 128 -1.09 -2.45 14.91
CA LEU A 128 -1.51 -1.06 15.04
C LEU A 128 -0.29 -0.19 15.34
N LEU A 129 0.10 0.67 14.39
CA LEU A 129 1.13 1.69 14.61
C LEU A 129 0.67 2.67 15.70
N ASP A 130 1.64 3.29 16.37
CA ASP A 130 1.37 4.27 17.42
C ASP A 130 0.70 5.54 16.88
N ALA A 131 0.25 6.40 17.79
CA ALA A 131 -0.49 7.62 17.48
C ALA A 131 0.35 8.71 16.76
N SER A 132 1.66 8.50 16.56
CA SER A 132 2.48 9.44 15.79
C SER A 132 2.29 9.30 14.28
N TYR A 133 1.63 8.24 13.82
CA TYR A 133 1.25 8.02 12.43
C TYR A 133 -0.18 8.51 12.14
N LYS A 134 -0.43 8.91 10.90
CA LYS A 134 -1.79 9.27 10.43
C LYS A 134 -2.73 8.07 10.55
N GLU A 135 -3.93 8.31 11.07
CA GLU A 135 -4.92 7.26 11.39
C GLU A 135 -5.18 6.30 10.22
N ILE A 136 -5.35 6.85 9.02
CA ILE A 136 -5.55 6.13 7.75
C ILE A 136 -4.37 5.22 7.34
N ASN A 137 -3.27 5.19 8.10
CA ASN A 137 -2.11 4.35 7.85
C ASN A 137 -1.71 3.48 9.03
N ARG A 138 -2.48 3.46 10.12
CA ARG A 138 -2.04 2.81 11.37
C ARG A 138 -2.26 1.30 11.38
N LYS A 139 -3.21 0.77 10.62
CA LYS A 139 -3.47 -0.68 10.56
C LYS A 139 -2.63 -1.29 9.45
N VAL A 140 -1.65 -2.10 9.82
CA VAL A 140 -0.70 -2.68 8.87
C VAL A 140 -0.57 -4.19 9.03
N SER A 141 -0.40 -4.88 7.90
CA SER A 141 0.19 -6.20 7.85
C SER A 141 1.69 -6.09 7.70
N LEU A 142 2.43 -6.66 8.64
CA LEU A 142 3.89 -6.71 8.58
C LEU A 142 4.41 -7.86 7.73
N GLU A 143 3.60 -8.89 7.51
CA GLU A 143 3.97 -10.08 6.75
C GLU A 143 3.83 -9.84 5.25
N ASN A 144 2.75 -9.15 4.85
CA ASN A 144 2.47 -8.83 3.45
C ASN A 144 2.82 -7.39 3.09
N PHE A 145 3.25 -6.58 4.07
CA PHE A 145 3.57 -5.17 3.89
C PHE A 145 2.40 -4.41 3.25
N ILE A 146 1.23 -4.53 3.85
CA ILE A 146 0.00 -3.86 3.41
C ILE A 146 -0.41 -2.89 4.49
N VAL A 147 -0.85 -1.70 4.09
CA VAL A 147 -1.51 -0.75 4.97
C VAL A 147 -2.98 -0.66 4.59
N PHE A 148 -3.84 -0.79 5.60
CA PHE A 148 -5.28 -0.74 5.49
C PHE A 148 -5.77 0.57 6.11
N PRO A 149 -6.49 1.42 5.36
CA PRO A 149 -7.02 2.64 5.91
C PRO A 149 -8.11 2.37 6.95
N ALA A 150 -7.97 3.01 8.11
CA ALA A 150 -8.99 3.04 9.14
C ALA A 150 -9.99 4.17 8.84
N THR A 151 -11.28 3.91 9.04
CA THR A 151 -12.29 4.98 9.14
C THR A 151 -12.30 5.57 10.54
N SER A 152 -12.56 6.87 10.62
CA SER A 152 -12.48 7.71 11.81
C SER A 152 -13.55 7.45 12.89
N THR A 153 -14.14 6.26 12.93
CA THR A 153 -15.25 5.92 13.84
C THR A 153 -14.88 4.89 14.92
N GLU A 154 -13.61 4.52 15.06
CA GLU A 154 -13.16 3.66 16.16
C GLU A 154 -12.75 4.48 17.40
N PHE A 155 -13.74 4.92 18.19
CA PHE A 155 -13.57 5.28 19.61
C PHE A 155 -14.72 4.73 20.46
#